data_AF-A0A167UD94-F1
#
_entry.id   AF-A0A167UD94-F1
#
_cell.length_a   1.000
_cell.length_b   1.000
_cell.length_c   1.000
_cell.angle_alpha   90.00
_cell.angle_beta   90.00
_cell.angle_gamma   90.00
#
_symmetry.space_group_name_H-M   'P 1'
#
loop_
_entity.id
_entity.type
_entity.pdbx_description
1 polymer ?
#
loop_
_entity_poly.entity_id
_entity_poly.type
_entity_poly.pdbx_seq_one_letter_code
_entity_poly.pdbx_strand_id
1 'polypeptide(L)'
;MQIPQGIRGHVFELMALIKFVEKYWTDDIAYKDGYESQEKAYAELGTAINGLCTAFDDLVETHKKDHMLTGNVSDEAKAGYFAWCEARQHMVRPNTQYIEGLHFQYARRATEHLRLRMGEGASISWAAAICAFYLAVTSTVEKYVTSWSYSIVDQFPLEIPDL
;
A
#
# COMPACT_ATOMS: atom_id res chain seq x y z
N MET A 1 -2.49 -8.63 14.91
CA MET A 1 -1.80 -9.69 14.15
C MET A 1 -0.36 -9.26 13.96
N GLN A 2 0.65 -10.06 14.34
CA GLN A 2 2.05 -9.68 14.21
C GLN A 2 2.54 -10.02 12.80
N ILE A 3 2.99 -9.03 12.05
CA ILE A 3 3.42 -9.20 10.66
C ILE A 3 4.83 -9.81 10.64
N PRO A 4 5.05 -10.94 9.94
CA PRO A 4 6.37 -11.56 9.82
C PRO A 4 7.44 -10.58 9.30
N GLN A 5 8.67 -10.70 9.81
CA GLN A 5 9.78 -9.76 9.53
C GLN A 5 10.09 -9.56 8.04
N GLY A 6 9.79 -10.53 7.16
CA GLY A 6 10.03 -10.50 5.72
C GLY A 6 8.93 -9.86 4.85
N ILE A 7 7.81 -9.40 5.43
CA ILE A 7 6.81 -8.55 4.73
C ILE A 7 7.12 -7.05 4.94
N ARG A 8 8.17 -6.71 5.70
CA ARG A 8 8.59 -5.32 5.91
C ARG A 8 8.98 -4.73 4.56
N GLY A 9 8.10 -3.90 4.01
CA GLY A 9 8.12 -3.50 2.60
C GLY A 9 6.69 -3.21 2.17
N HIS A 10 5.83 -4.24 2.14
CA HIS A 10 4.40 -4.10 1.85
C HIS A 10 3.62 -3.32 2.91
N VAL A 11 3.97 -3.43 4.19
CA VAL A 11 3.34 -2.61 5.25
C VAL A 11 3.58 -1.13 5.00
N PHE A 12 4.79 -0.76 4.56
CA PHE A 12 5.09 0.62 4.27
C PHE A 12 4.39 1.10 2.99
N GLU A 13 4.17 0.23 1.99
CA GLU A 13 3.29 0.54 0.85
C GLU A 13 1.86 0.81 1.32
N LEU A 14 1.30 -0.05 2.17
CA LEU A 14 -0.02 0.17 2.76
C LEU A 14 -0.08 1.51 3.51
N MET A 15 0.90 1.80 4.36
CA MET A 15 0.97 3.07 5.09
C MET A 15 1.10 4.27 4.14
N ALA A 16 1.87 4.15 3.06
CA ALA A 16 2.01 5.19 2.05
C ALA A 16 0.67 5.50 1.38
N LEU A 17 -0.07 4.45 0.98
CA LEU A 17 -1.37 4.56 0.33
C LEU A 17 -2.44 5.14 1.28
N ILE A 18 -2.48 4.69 2.53
CA ILE A 18 -3.40 5.24 3.55
C ILE A 18 -3.08 6.73 3.78
N LYS A 19 -1.81 7.09 3.96
CA LYS A 19 -1.40 8.49 4.15
C LYS A 19 -1.61 9.36 2.92
N PHE A 20 -1.54 8.79 1.73
CA PHE A 20 -1.84 9.50 0.50
C PHE A 20 -3.31 9.90 0.44
N VAL A 21 -4.23 9.03 0.88
CA VAL A 21 -5.66 9.34 0.86
C VAL A 21 -6.09 10.17 2.08
N GLU A 22 -5.40 10.08 3.22
CA GLU A 22 -5.67 10.89 4.42
C GLU A 22 -5.79 12.39 4.13
N LYS A 23 -5.05 12.91 3.13
CA LYS A 23 -5.15 14.32 2.71
C LYS A 23 -6.55 14.71 2.20
N TYR A 24 -7.35 13.74 1.77
CA TYR A 24 -8.74 13.93 1.34
C TYR A 24 -9.75 13.78 2.49
N TRP A 25 -9.30 13.73 3.74
CA TRP A 25 -10.15 13.77 4.94
C TRP A 25 -9.93 15.01 5.81
N THR A 26 -9.04 15.92 5.39
CA THR A 26 -8.75 17.15 6.14
C THR A 26 -9.67 18.29 5.71
N ASP A 27 -9.90 19.24 6.62
CA ASP A 27 -10.78 20.40 6.39
C ASP A 27 -10.28 21.37 5.31
N ASP A 28 -9.04 21.17 4.84
CA ASP A 28 -8.41 22.01 3.81
C ASP A 28 -8.88 21.67 2.38
N ILE A 29 -9.67 20.60 2.19
CA ILE A 29 -10.16 20.20 0.87
C ILE A 29 -11.52 20.85 0.57
N ALA A 30 -11.57 21.55 -0.57
CA ALA A 30 -12.82 22.09 -1.09
C ALA A 30 -13.55 21.05 -1.94
N TYR A 31 -14.84 20.85 -1.66
CA TYR A 31 -15.71 19.90 -2.35
C TYR A 31 -16.76 20.64 -3.19
N LYS A 32 -17.09 20.09 -4.36
CA LYS A 32 -17.94 20.76 -5.38
C LYS A 32 -19.31 21.18 -4.85
N ASP A 33 -19.95 20.32 -4.06
CA ASP A 33 -21.26 20.57 -3.46
C ASP A 33 -21.20 20.74 -1.92
N GLY A 34 -20.04 21.18 -1.40
CA GLY A 34 -19.81 21.30 0.04
C GLY A 34 -19.97 19.97 0.77
N TYR A 35 -20.71 19.98 1.89
CA TYR A 35 -20.84 18.84 2.80
C TYR A 35 -21.38 17.55 2.13
N GLU A 36 -22.32 17.67 1.18
CA GLU A 36 -22.88 16.49 0.50
C GLU A 36 -21.82 15.75 -0.34
N SER A 37 -21.01 16.50 -1.10
CA SER A 37 -19.90 15.94 -1.87
C SER A 37 -18.81 15.38 -0.95
N GLN A 38 -18.56 16.04 0.20
CA GLN A 38 -17.61 15.57 1.20
C GLN A 38 -18.01 14.23 1.80
N GLU A 39 -19.27 14.08 2.23
CA GLU A 39 -19.78 12.84 2.82
C GLU A 39 -19.68 11.66 1.84
N LYS A 40 -20.06 11.88 0.56
CA LYS A 40 -19.95 10.87 -0.49
C LYS A 40 -18.49 10.52 -0.80
N ALA A 41 -17.61 11.50 -0.86
CA ALA A 41 -16.19 11.26 -1.04
C ALA A 41 -15.63 10.42 0.11
N TYR A 42 -15.97 10.74 1.37
CA TYR A 42 -15.51 9.98 2.53
C TYR A 42 -15.99 8.51 2.49
N ALA A 43 -17.23 8.27 2.06
CA ALA A 43 -17.77 6.92 1.91
C ALA A 43 -17.05 6.10 0.81
N GLU A 44 -16.84 6.70 -0.37
CA GLU A 44 -16.17 6.04 -1.50
C GLU A 44 -14.68 5.79 -1.20
N LEU A 45 -13.97 6.78 -0.64
CA LEU A 45 -12.58 6.63 -0.21
C LEU A 45 -12.45 5.62 0.95
N GLY A 46 -13.40 5.60 1.88
CA GLY A 46 -13.43 4.62 2.97
C GLY A 46 -13.60 3.19 2.44
N THR A 47 -14.41 3.00 1.40
CA THR A 47 -14.56 1.72 0.72
C THR A 47 -13.27 1.31 0.02
N ALA A 48 -12.58 2.24 -0.65
CA ALA A 48 -11.29 1.99 -1.28
C ALA A 48 -10.22 1.57 -0.25
N ILE A 49 -10.14 2.25 0.91
CA ILE A 49 -9.24 1.88 2.01
C ILE A 49 -9.59 0.48 2.55
N ASN A 50 -10.87 0.19 2.79
CA ASN A 50 -11.27 -1.13 3.28
C ASN A 50 -10.86 -2.23 2.30
N GLY A 51 -11.09 -2.04 1.00
CA GLY A 51 -10.66 -2.98 -0.04
C GLY A 51 -9.14 -3.17 -0.05
N LEU A 52 -8.38 -2.08 0.10
CA LEU A 52 -6.92 -2.14 0.19
C LEU A 52 -6.45 -2.91 1.43
N CYS A 53 -7.05 -2.65 2.60
CA CYS A 53 -6.73 -3.36 3.84
C CYS A 53 -7.06 -4.86 3.74
N THR A 54 -8.21 -5.23 3.16
CA THR A 54 -8.55 -6.64 2.91
C THR A 54 -7.54 -7.32 1.99
N ALA A 55 -7.18 -6.67 0.88
CA ALA A 55 -6.16 -7.21 -0.03
C ALA A 55 -4.79 -7.36 0.65
N PHE A 56 -4.45 -6.45 1.57
CA PHE A 56 -3.24 -6.56 2.37
C PHE A 56 -3.28 -7.73 3.37
N ASP A 57 -4.41 -7.95 4.04
CA ASP A 57 -4.58 -9.10 4.93
C ASP A 57 -4.47 -10.42 4.14
N ASP A 58 -5.07 -10.49 2.95
CA ASP A 58 -4.97 -11.64 2.04
C ASP A 58 -3.52 -11.88 1.56
N LEU A 59 -2.77 -10.81 1.28
CA LEU A 59 -1.35 -10.86 0.97
C LEU A 59 -0.55 -11.46 2.13
N VAL A 60 -0.79 -10.99 3.36
CA VAL A 60 -0.11 -11.50 4.56
C VAL A 60 -0.43 -12.96 4.80
N GLU A 61 -1.70 -13.35 4.69
CA GLU A 61 -2.11 -14.74 4.88
C GLU A 61 -1.58 -15.66 3.78
N THR A 62 -1.55 -15.22 2.53
CA THR A 62 -0.97 -15.99 1.42
C THR A 62 0.53 -16.17 1.60
N HIS A 63 1.26 -15.10 1.94
CA HIS A 63 2.69 -15.19 2.20
C HIS A 63 3.01 -16.11 3.39
N LYS A 64 2.21 -16.07 4.46
CA LYS A 64 2.36 -17.00 5.59
C LYS A 64 2.16 -18.44 5.15
N LYS A 65 1.15 -18.72 4.32
CA LYS A 65 0.89 -20.07 3.79
C LYS A 65 2.05 -20.56 2.92
N ASP A 66 2.59 -19.72 2.05
CA ASP A 66 3.72 -20.04 1.17
C ASP A 66 4.97 -20.45 1.97
N HIS A 67 5.13 -19.90 3.19
CA HIS A 67 6.23 -20.22 4.10
C HIS A 67 5.86 -21.21 5.21
N MET A 68 4.69 -21.85 5.14
CA MET A 68 4.20 -22.78 6.18
C MET A 68 4.19 -22.15 7.59
N LEU A 69 3.99 -20.83 7.69
CA LEU A 69 3.94 -20.05 8.93
C LEU A 69 2.51 -19.97 9.51
N THR A 70 1.70 -21.01 9.30
CA THR A 70 0.30 -21.09 9.73
C THR A 70 0.12 -22.18 10.78
N GLY A 71 -0.60 -21.88 11.87
CA GLY A 71 -0.86 -22.85 12.94
C GLY A 71 0.38 -23.14 13.79
N ASN A 72 0.69 -24.42 14.02
CA ASN A 72 1.88 -24.85 14.75
C ASN A 72 3.11 -24.81 13.82
N VAL A 73 3.84 -23.70 13.86
CA VAL A 73 5.01 -23.47 13.00
C VAL A 73 6.19 -24.33 13.46
N SER A 74 6.65 -25.24 12.60
CA SER A 74 7.82 -26.08 12.87
C SER A 74 9.13 -25.27 12.86
N ASP A 75 10.18 -25.79 13.47
CA ASP A 75 11.48 -25.12 13.48
C ASP A 75 12.11 -25.10 12.08
N GLU A 76 11.84 -26.10 11.24
CA GLU A 76 12.23 -26.13 9.83
C GLU A 76 11.56 -25.01 9.03
N ALA A 77 10.26 -24.77 9.25
CA ALA A 77 9.54 -23.68 8.60
C ALA A 77 10.11 -22.30 9.00
N LYS A 78 10.42 -22.12 10.29
CA LYS A 78 11.10 -20.89 10.77
C LYS A 78 12.47 -20.73 10.12
N ALA A 79 13.28 -21.78 10.11
CA ALA A 79 14.63 -21.74 9.52
C ALA A 79 14.58 -21.44 8.02
N GLY A 80 13.66 -22.07 7.29
CA GLY A 80 13.43 -21.80 5.87
C GLY A 80 12.99 -20.35 5.62
N TYR A 81 12.13 -19.80 6.47
CA TYR A 81 11.73 -18.40 6.38
C TYR A 81 12.87 -17.43 6.67
N PHE A 82 13.70 -17.70 7.69
CA PHE A 82 14.90 -16.91 7.97
C PHE A 82 15.88 -16.93 6.80
N ALA A 83 16.15 -18.11 6.23
CA ALA A 83 17.00 -18.24 5.06
C ALA A 83 16.45 -17.46 3.85
N TRP A 84 15.12 -17.48 3.64
CA TRP A 84 14.47 -16.67 2.61
C TRP A 84 14.67 -15.17 2.83
N CYS A 85 14.57 -14.69 4.08
CA CYS A 85 14.79 -13.30 4.45
C CYS A 85 16.25 -12.88 4.22
N GLU A 86 17.21 -13.67 4.71
CA GLU A 86 18.65 -13.41 4.55
C GLU A 86 19.05 -13.35 3.07
N ALA A 87 18.56 -14.31 2.28
CA ALA A 87 18.80 -14.38 0.84
C ALA A 87 18.26 -13.16 0.06
N ARG A 88 17.47 -12.28 0.68
CA ARG A 88 16.88 -11.10 0.03
C ARG A 88 17.25 -9.78 0.72
N GLN A 89 17.94 -9.81 1.85
CA GLN A 89 18.34 -8.61 2.59
C GLN A 89 19.21 -7.66 1.73
N HIS A 90 19.97 -8.19 0.77
CA HIS A 90 20.83 -7.44 -0.14
C HIS A 90 20.08 -6.77 -1.31
N MET A 91 18.77 -7.01 -1.46
CA MET A 91 17.95 -6.37 -2.50
C MET A 91 17.42 -4.99 -2.09
N VAL A 92 17.67 -4.60 -0.83
CA VAL A 92 17.36 -3.28 -0.30
C VAL A 92 18.13 -2.22 -1.07
N ARG A 93 17.42 -1.28 -1.71
CA ARG A 93 18.04 -0.13 -2.39
C ARG A 93 17.83 1.13 -1.54
N PRO A 94 18.90 1.77 -1.04
CA PRO A 94 18.80 3.10 -0.46
C PRO A 94 18.42 4.09 -1.56
N ASN A 95 17.32 4.83 -1.38
CA ASN A 95 16.98 5.94 -2.27
C ASN A 95 17.44 7.26 -1.61
N THR A 96 18.24 8.05 -2.32
CA THR A 96 18.85 9.29 -1.83
C THR A 96 18.00 10.54 -2.08
N GLN A 97 16.85 10.41 -2.73
CA GLN A 97 15.99 11.56 -3.03
C GLN A 97 15.17 11.99 -1.81
N TYR A 98 15.22 13.30 -1.53
CA TYR A 98 14.42 13.96 -0.52
C TYR A 98 13.06 14.31 -1.13
N ILE A 99 11.99 13.72 -0.60
CA ILE A 99 10.61 14.00 -1.02
C ILE A 99 9.83 14.44 0.23
N GLU A 100 9.16 15.57 0.12
CA GLU A 100 8.36 16.17 1.19
C GLU A 100 7.02 15.43 1.34
N GLY A 101 6.59 15.12 2.57
CA GLY A 101 5.32 14.45 2.86
C GLY A 101 5.44 13.02 3.38
N LEU A 102 4.56 12.65 4.33
CA LEU A 102 4.65 11.38 5.06
C LEU A 102 4.36 10.15 4.19
N HIS A 103 3.47 10.25 3.20
CA HIS A 103 3.18 9.17 2.26
C HIS A 103 4.41 8.82 1.39
N PHE A 104 5.16 9.82 0.92
CA PHE A 104 6.41 9.58 0.20
C PHE A 104 7.51 8.98 1.08
N GLN A 105 7.58 9.36 2.36
CA GLN A 105 8.51 8.72 3.31
C GLN A 105 8.21 7.24 3.49
N TYR A 106 6.92 6.87 3.59
CA TYR A 106 6.51 5.47 3.67
C TYR A 106 6.79 4.72 2.36
N ALA A 107 6.48 5.31 1.20
CA ALA A 107 6.82 4.69 -0.08
C ALA A 107 8.32 4.45 -0.24
N ARG A 108 9.16 5.41 0.18
CA ARG A 108 10.61 5.21 0.20
C ARG A 108 11.00 4.04 1.09
N ARG A 109 10.47 3.99 2.31
CA ARG A 109 10.72 2.86 3.23
C ARG A 109 10.29 1.52 2.62
N ALA A 110 9.21 1.48 1.85
CA ALA A 110 8.82 0.26 1.14
C ALA A 110 9.94 -0.26 0.21
N THR A 111 10.71 0.62 -0.42
CA THR A 111 11.86 0.26 -1.28
C THR A 111 13.13 -0.12 -0.51
N GLU A 112 13.23 0.32 0.75
CA GLU A 112 14.37 0.10 1.64
C GLU A 112 14.27 -1.21 2.45
N HIS A 113 13.22 -2.01 2.23
CA HIS A 113 12.98 -3.24 2.98
C HIS A 113 12.60 -4.43 2.08
N LEU A 114 12.49 -5.61 2.69
CA LEU A 114 12.17 -6.88 2.02
C LEU A 114 10.78 -6.84 1.36
N ARG A 115 10.76 -6.89 0.03
CA ARG A 115 9.52 -6.92 -0.76
C ARG A 115 9.37 -8.25 -1.49
N LEU A 116 8.12 -8.63 -1.75
CA LEU A 116 7.86 -9.68 -2.72
C LEU A 116 8.31 -9.24 -4.12
N ARG A 117 8.78 -10.19 -4.91
CA ARG A 117 9.09 -10.01 -6.33
C ARG A 117 7.81 -10.17 -7.13
N MET A 118 7.72 -9.43 -8.24
CA MET A 118 6.72 -9.70 -9.27
C MET A 118 6.81 -11.16 -9.71
N GLY A 119 5.67 -11.85 -9.69
CA GLY A 119 5.56 -13.28 -9.97
C GLY A 119 5.53 -14.18 -8.74
N GLU A 120 5.84 -13.67 -7.55
CA GLU A 120 5.48 -14.37 -6.30
C GLU A 120 3.96 -14.30 -6.12
N GLY A 121 3.29 -15.40 -5.77
CA GLY A 121 1.83 -15.56 -5.94
C GLY A 121 0.98 -14.45 -5.31
N ALA A 122 1.40 -13.96 -4.14
CA ALA A 122 0.70 -12.88 -3.44
C ALA A 122 0.99 -11.47 -4.02
N SER A 123 2.09 -11.29 -4.76
CA SER A 123 2.50 -9.99 -5.31
C SER A 123 1.56 -9.48 -6.40
N ILE A 124 1.01 -10.36 -7.23
CA ILE A 124 0.14 -10.00 -8.36
C ILE A 124 -1.19 -9.46 -7.84
N SER A 125 -1.81 -10.17 -6.88
CA SER A 125 -3.07 -9.73 -6.27
C SER A 125 -2.91 -8.40 -5.53
N TRP A 126 -1.77 -8.20 -4.87
CA TRP A 126 -1.45 -6.91 -4.24
C TRP A 126 -1.29 -5.78 -5.25
N ALA A 127 -0.55 -6.01 -6.34
CA ALA A 127 -0.40 -5.04 -7.42
C ALA A 127 -1.76 -4.66 -8.05
N ALA A 128 -2.62 -5.65 -8.31
CA ALA A 128 -3.98 -5.41 -8.79
C ALA A 128 -4.82 -4.56 -7.83
N ALA A 129 -4.70 -4.81 -6.51
CA ALA A 129 -5.38 -4.01 -5.50
C ALA A 129 -4.88 -2.56 -5.46
N ILE A 130 -3.58 -2.32 -5.64
CA ILE A 130 -3.00 -0.97 -5.75
C ILE A 130 -3.57 -0.24 -6.98
N CYS A 131 -3.63 -0.89 -8.13
CA CYS A 131 -4.22 -0.30 -9.34
C CYS A 131 -5.70 0.04 -9.14
N ALA A 132 -6.48 -0.89 -8.58
CA ALA A 132 -7.90 -0.66 -8.29
C ALA A 132 -8.11 0.49 -7.30
N PHE A 133 -7.27 0.56 -6.27
CA PHE A 133 -7.27 1.65 -5.29
C PHE A 133 -6.96 2.99 -5.93
N TYR A 134 -5.90 3.07 -6.74
CA TYR A 134 -5.52 4.29 -7.46
C TYR A 134 -6.67 4.82 -8.34
N LEU A 135 -7.31 3.93 -9.11
CA LEU A 135 -8.45 4.29 -9.96
C LEU A 135 -9.65 4.76 -9.14
N ALA A 136 -9.95 4.09 -8.02
CA ALA A 136 -11.04 4.47 -7.13
C ALA A 136 -10.82 5.86 -6.52
N VAL A 137 -9.62 6.14 -6.00
CA VAL A 137 -9.29 7.44 -5.42
C VAL A 137 -9.33 8.53 -6.50
N THR A 138 -8.72 8.29 -7.67
CA THR A 138 -8.73 9.24 -8.80
C THR A 138 -10.14 9.60 -9.21
N SER A 139 -10.98 8.59 -9.47
CA SER A 139 -12.40 8.78 -9.82
C SER A 139 -13.16 9.56 -8.74
N THR A 140 -12.95 9.21 -7.46
CA THR A 140 -13.63 9.90 -6.34
C THR A 140 -13.22 11.37 -6.25
N VAL A 141 -11.93 11.66 -6.37
CA VAL A 141 -11.38 13.02 -6.32
C VAL A 141 -11.88 13.84 -7.50
N GLU A 142 -11.79 13.30 -8.72
CA GLU A 142 -12.29 13.96 -9.93
C GLU A 142 -13.79 14.25 -9.85
N LYS A 143 -14.55 13.37 -9.21
CA LYS A 143 -16.00 13.50 -9.05
C LYS A 143 -16.37 14.59 -8.05
N TYR A 144 -15.78 14.59 -6.86
CA TYR A 144 -16.27 15.40 -5.73
C TYR A 144 -15.40 16.58 -5.30
N VAL A 145 -14.10 16.58 -5.60
CA VAL A 145 -13.18 17.63 -5.14
C VAL A 145 -13.16 18.76 -6.16
N THR A 146 -13.22 20.03 -5.72
CA THR A 146 -13.01 21.17 -6.63
C THR A 146 -11.54 21.15 -7.06
N SER A 147 -11.29 21.34 -8.35
CA SER A 147 -9.97 21.16 -8.97
C SER A 147 -8.84 21.79 -8.13
N TRP A 148 -8.04 20.95 -7.49
CA TRP A 148 -6.78 21.33 -6.86
C TRP A 148 -5.68 21.42 -7.93
N SER A 149 -4.68 22.27 -7.71
CA SER A 149 -3.61 22.55 -8.69
C SER A 149 -2.61 21.42 -8.93
N TYR A 150 -2.74 20.28 -8.23
CA TYR A 150 -1.81 19.15 -8.30
C TYR A 150 -2.48 17.93 -8.91
N SER A 151 -1.87 17.36 -9.95
CA SER A 151 -2.32 16.10 -10.53
C SER A 151 -2.21 14.99 -9.49
N ILE A 152 -3.25 14.17 -9.38
CA ILE A 152 -3.22 13.00 -8.49
C ILE A 152 -2.08 12.05 -8.84
N VAL A 153 -1.70 11.99 -10.13
CA VAL A 153 -0.55 11.23 -10.65
C VAL A 153 0.74 11.70 -9.97
N ASP A 154 0.96 13.01 -9.87
CA ASP A 154 2.20 13.58 -9.32
C ASP A 154 2.30 13.40 -7.80
N GLN A 155 1.18 13.09 -7.15
CA GLN A 155 1.07 12.93 -5.71
C GLN A 155 0.91 11.47 -5.28
N PHE A 156 0.76 10.54 -6.24
CA PHE A 156 0.61 9.14 -5.92
C PHE A 156 1.96 8.59 -5.44
N PRO A 157 2.02 7.96 -4.25
CA PRO A 157 3.29 7.66 -3.60
C PRO A 157 4.06 6.50 -4.24
N LEU A 158 3.43 5.69 -5.08
CA LEU A 158 4.00 4.48 -5.66
C LEU A 158 4.01 4.57 -7.19
N GLU A 159 4.92 3.84 -7.84
CA GLU A 159 4.76 3.57 -9.27
C GLU A 159 3.49 2.71 -9.46
N ILE A 160 2.64 3.07 -10.41
CA ILE A 160 1.46 2.27 -10.73
C ILE A 160 1.96 0.99 -11.41
N PRO A 161 1.66 -0.20 -10.85
CA PRO A 161 2.13 -1.45 -11.46
C PRO A 161 1.59 -1.64 -12.88
N ASP A 162 2.48 -1.97 -13.81
CA ASP A 162 2.09 -2.52 -15.12
C ASP A 162 1.61 -3.96 -14.90
N LEU A 163 0.33 -4.22 -15.19
CA LEU A 163 -0.30 -5.54 -15.07
C LEU A 163 -0.38 -6.25 -16.42
#